data_AF-A0A0L7LK19-F1
#
_entry.id   AF-A0A0L7LK19-F1
#
_cell.length_a   1.000
_cell.length_b   1.000
_cell.length_c   1.000
_cell.angle_alpha   90.00
_cell.angle_beta   90.00
_cell.angle_gamma   90.00
#
_symmetry.space_group_name_H-M   'P 1'
#
loop_
_entity.id
_entity.type
_entity.pdbx_description
1 polymer ?
#
loop_
_entity_poly.entity_id
_entity_poly.type
_entity_poly.pdbx_seq_one_letter_code
_entity_poly.pdbx_strand_id
1 'polypeptide(L)'
;MLSMSSQPSPANMQAAVDREKIYTWIVELCNPETRENALLELSKKREVVPDLAPMLWHSFGTIAALLQEITNIYVAMIPPTLTAHQSNRVCNALALMQCVASHPETRSAFLQAHVPLFLYPFLHTVSKTRPFEYLRLTSLGVIGALVKTDEQEVITFLLTTEIIPLCLRIMENGSELSKTVATFILQKILLDDSGLCYICQTYDRFSHVAMILGKMVLSLAKEPSARLLKHVVRCYLRLSDNPRAREALRQCLPDQLRDATFSACLQEDSSTKHWLAQLIKNLEAAPPPASPAQQNL
;
A
#
# COMPACT_ATOMS: atom_id res chain seq x y z
N MET A 1 -46.30 20.47 34.52
CA MET A 1 -45.72 20.01 33.25
C MET A 1 -44.62 19.01 33.56
N LEU A 2 -44.94 17.72 33.60
CA LEU A 2 -43.95 16.65 33.76
C LEU A 2 -43.49 16.24 32.35
N SER A 3 -42.21 16.50 32.06
CA SER A 3 -41.56 16.06 30.83
C SER A 3 -41.49 14.54 30.83
N MET A 4 -42.18 13.90 29.88
CA MET A 4 -42.00 12.47 29.61
C MET A 4 -40.66 12.30 28.90
N SER A 5 -39.67 11.81 29.64
CA SER A 5 -38.41 11.30 29.10
C SER A 5 -38.71 10.09 28.22
N SER A 6 -38.53 10.25 26.91
CA SER A 6 -38.61 9.16 25.93
C SER A 6 -37.52 8.12 26.24
N GLN A 7 -37.93 6.92 26.65
CA GLN A 7 -36.99 5.79 26.80
C GLN A 7 -36.38 5.46 25.43
N PRO A 8 -35.04 5.33 25.32
CA PRO A 8 -34.41 5.00 24.05
C PRO A 8 -34.81 3.59 23.59
N SER A 9 -35.06 3.43 22.30
CA SER A 9 -35.42 2.14 21.68
C SER A 9 -34.34 1.06 21.95
N PRO A 10 -34.69 -0.24 21.97
CA PRO A 10 -33.74 -1.33 22.24
C PRO A 10 -32.51 -1.33 21.32
N ALA A 11 -32.70 -0.95 20.05
CA ALA A 11 -31.62 -0.80 19.07
C ALA A 11 -30.65 0.34 19.43
N ASN A 12 -31.14 1.44 19.99
CA ASN A 12 -30.31 2.55 20.46
C ASN A 12 -29.54 2.19 21.73
N MET A 13 -30.12 1.38 22.62
CA MET A 13 -29.40 0.86 23.79
C MET A 13 -28.28 -0.10 23.38
N GLN A 14 -28.52 -1.00 22.43
CA GLN A 14 -27.50 -1.93 21.96
C GLN A 14 -26.33 -1.19 21.29
N ALA A 15 -26.62 -0.19 20.45
CA ALA A 15 -25.60 0.66 19.83
C ALA A 15 -24.79 1.47 20.87
N ALA A 16 -25.44 1.92 21.95
CA ALA A 16 -24.76 2.62 23.04
C ALA A 16 -23.83 1.69 23.82
N VAL A 17 -24.28 0.49 24.17
CA VAL A 17 -23.48 -0.55 24.86
C VAL A 17 -22.28 -0.99 24.01
N ASP A 18 -22.47 -1.10 22.69
CA ASP A 18 -21.36 -1.44 21.78
C ASP A 18 -20.33 -0.31 21.69
N ARG A 19 -20.75 0.96 21.83
CA ARG A 19 -19.84 2.12 21.84
C ARG A 19 -19.06 2.27 23.14
N GLU A 20 -19.69 2.00 24.29
CA GLU A 20 -18.98 1.96 25.58
C GLU A 20 -17.85 0.93 25.58
N LYS A 21 -18.10 -0.26 25.02
CA LYS A 21 -17.06 -1.30 24.88
C LYS A 21 -15.87 -0.84 24.04
N ILE A 22 -16.11 -0.09 22.97
CA ILE A 22 -15.04 0.48 22.14
C ILE A 22 -14.17 1.42 22.97
N TYR A 23 -14.77 2.33 23.73
CA TYR A 23 -14.00 3.23 24.59
C TYR A 23 -13.20 2.47 25.65
N THR A 24 -13.79 1.44 26.27
CA THR A 24 -13.09 0.58 27.23
C THR A 24 -11.87 -0.08 26.58
N TRP A 25 -12.01 -0.69 25.40
CA TRP A 25 -10.88 -1.31 24.71
C TRP A 25 -9.80 -0.29 24.32
N ILE A 26 -10.17 0.93 23.93
CA ILE A 26 -9.20 1.99 23.60
C ILE A 26 -8.37 2.36 24.83
N VAL A 27 -8.99 2.47 26.01
CA VAL A 27 -8.28 2.71 27.28
C VAL A 27 -7.38 1.53 27.63
N GLU A 28 -7.87 0.31 27.46
CA GLU A 28 -7.14 -0.94 27.71
C GLU A 28 -5.90 -1.12 26.82
N LEU A 29 -5.79 -0.42 25.68
CA LEU A 29 -4.57 -0.42 24.86
C LEU A 29 -3.36 0.15 25.61
N CYS A 30 -3.56 1.05 26.57
CA CYS A 30 -2.45 1.65 27.31
C CYS A 30 -1.83 0.69 28.34
N ASN A 31 -2.61 -0.26 28.86
CA ASN A 31 -2.13 -1.24 29.84
C ASN A 31 -1.60 -2.50 29.14
N PRO A 32 -0.30 -2.87 29.30
CA PRO A 32 0.29 -4.05 28.67
C PRO A 32 -0.45 -5.37 28.90
N GLU A 33 -1.10 -5.54 30.04
CA GLU A 33 -1.82 -6.77 30.42
C GLU A 33 -3.13 -6.95 29.64
N THR A 34 -3.83 -5.86 29.34
CA THR A 34 -5.13 -5.88 28.64
C THR A 34 -5.00 -5.60 27.14
N ARG A 35 -3.88 -4.99 26.73
CA ARG A 35 -3.65 -4.50 25.37
C ARG A 35 -3.86 -5.55 24.30
N GLU A 36 -3.41 -6.79 24.52
CA GLU A 36 -3.51 -7.83 23.49
C GLU A 36 -4.96 -8.16 23.12
N ASN A 37 -5.83 -8.29 24.12
CA ASN A 37 -7.25 -8.53 23.89
C ASN A 37 -7.91 -7.31 23.23
N ALA A 38 -7.60 -6.11 23.71
CA ALA A 38 -8.11 -4.87 23.13
C ALA A 38 -7.71 -4.70 21.65
N LEU A 39 -6.46 -5.02 21.28
CA LEU A 39 -6.01 -5.02 19.89
C LEU A 39 -6.85 -5.95 19.01
N LEU A 40 -7.11 -7.17 19.48
CA LEU A 40 -7.89 -8.16 18.75
C LEU A 40 -9.35 -7.73 18.56
N GLU A 41 -9.98 -7.19 19.59
CA GLU A 41 -11.38 -6.78 19.51
C GLU A 41 -11.55 -5.51 18.68
N LEU A 42 -10.68 -4.51 18.85
CA LEU A 42 -10.73 -3.29 18.05
C LEU A 42 -10.43 -3.55 16.57
N SER A 43 -9.50 -4.46 16.25
CA SER A 43 -9.16 -4.75 14.85
C SER A 43 -10.34 -5.34 14.07
N LYS A 44 -11.22 -6.10 14.74
CA LYS A 44 -12.50 -6.61 14.18
C LYS A 44 -13.55 -5.53 13.98
N LYS A 45 -13.48 -4.41 14.72
CA LYS A 45 -14.48 -3.33 14.69
C LYS A 45 -14.17 -2.22 13.69
N ARG A 46 -12.97 -2.22 13.09
CA ARG A 46 -12.50 -1.16 12.17
C ARG A 46 -13.41 -0.85 10.98
N GLU A 47 -14.21 -1.82 10.51
CA GLU A 47 -15.11 -1.65 9.36
C GLU A 47 -16.52 -1.20 9.77
N VAL A 48 -16.89 -1.43 11.03
CA VAL A 48 -18.24 -1.17 11.56
C VAL A 48 -18.31 0.19 12.28
N VAL A 49 -17.17 0.67 12.78
CA VAL A 49 -17.08 1.90 13.57
C VAL A 49 -16.38 2.98 12.74
N PRO A 50 -17.13 3.86 12.05
CA PRO A 50 -16.56 4.81 11.09
C PRO A 50 -15.67 5.87 11.74
N ASP A 51 -15.96 6.24 12.98
CA ASP A 51 -15.25 7.24 13.78
C ASP A 51 -14.14 6.64 14.66
N LEU A 52 -13.77 5.38 14.44
CA LEU A 52 -12.72 4.71 15.22
C LEU A 52 -11.35 5.39 15.06
N ALA A 53 -11.00 5.84 13.87
CA ALA A 53 -9.70 6.46 13.61
C ALA A 53 -9.49 7.75 14.43
N PRO A 54 -10.42 8.74 14.42
CA PRO A 54 -10.36 9.88 15.33
C PRO A 54 -10.32 9.47 16.81
N MET A 55 -11.11 8.48 17.24
CA MET A 55 -11.08 7.99 18.62
C MET A 55 -9.69 7.47 19.00
N LEU A 56 -9.05 6.67 18.14
CA LEU A 56 -7.71 6.15 18.38
C LEU A 56 -6.65 7.25 18.41
N TRP A 57 -6.74 8.22 17.50
CA TRP A 57 -5.75 9.29 17.37
C TRP A 57 -5.77 10.28 18.53
N HIS A 58 -6.97 10.66 18.98
CA HIS A 58 -7.14 11.68 20.01
C HIS A 58 -7.17 11.11 21.44
N SER A 59 -7.19 9.79 21.60
CA SER A 59 -7.10 9.15 22.91
C SER A 59 -5.67 9.17 23.44
N PHE A 60 -5.53 9.53 24.71
CA PHE A 60 -4.22 9.66 25.36
C PHE A 60 -3.45 8.34 25.31
N GLY A 61 -2.20 8.38 24.82
CA GLY A 61 -1.29 7.24 24.84
C GLY A 61 -1.58 6.14 23.82
N THR A 62 -2.73 6.16 23.12
CA THR A 62 -3.15 5.08 22.22
C THR A 62 -2.18 4.89 21.04
N ILE A 63 -1.84 5.95 20.30
CA ILE A 63 -0.89 5.85 19.18
C ILE A 63 0.52 5.43 19.66
N ALA A 64 0.95 5.91 20.83
CA ALA A 64 2.22 5.51 21.43
C ALA A 64 2.23 4.01 21.81
N ALA A 65 1.13 3.48 22.33
CA ALA A 65 0.99 2.05 22.62
C ALA A 65 1.03 1.21 21.33
N LEU A 66 0.38 1.65 20.25
CA LEU A 66 0.46 0.97 18.95
C LEU A 66 1.87 0.99 18.36
N LEU A 67 2.59 2.13 18.49
CA LEU A 67 4.00 2.21 18.10
C LEU A 67 4.89 1.29 18.95
N GLN A 68 4.60 1.17 20.25
CA GLN A 68 5.32 0.25 21.13
C GLN A 68 5.17 -1.21 20.68
N GLU A 69 3.97 -1.63 20.24
CA GLU A 69 3.76 -2.96 19.67
C GLU A 69 4.59 -3.20 18.41
N ILE A 70 4.80 -2.17 17.58
CA ILE A 70 5.66 -2.24 16.39
C ILE A 70 7.13 -2.38 16.79
N THR A 71 7.63 -1.50 17.66
CA THR A 71 9.06 -1.48 18.04
C THR A 71 9.48 -2.73 18.82
N ASN A 72 8.57 -3.33 19.59
CA ASN A 72 8.82 -4.57 20.33
C ASN A 72 9.12 -5.76 19.40
N ILE A 73 8.73 -5.69 18.12
CA ILE A 73 8.99 -6.76 17.14
C ILE A 73 10.38 -6.65 16.52
N TYR A 74 11.05 -5.50 16.58
CA TYR A 74 12.35 -5.31 15.92
C TYR A 74 13.42 -6.31 16.36
N VAL A 75 13.41 -6.70 17.65
CA VAL A 75 14.35 -7.70 18.19
C VAL A 75 14.16 -9.10 17.59
N ALA A 76 12.96 -9.42 17.08
CA ALA A 76 12.65 -10.72 16.48
C ALA A 76 12.85 -10.74 14.95
N MET A 77 13.35 -9.64 14.36
CA MET A 77 13.63 -9.55 12.93
C MET A 77 15.02 -10.06 12.55
N ILE A 78 16.02 -9.79 13.40
CA ILE A 78 17.42 -10.14 13.18
C ILE A 78 18.02 -10.68 14.49
N PRO A 79 18.15 -12.01 14.67
CA PRO A 79 17.80 -13.08 13.74
C PRO A 79 16.27 -13.22 13.52
N PRO A 80 15.81 -13.85 12.42
CA PRO A 80 14.39 -13.92 12.08
C PRO A 80 13.64 -14.96 12.92
N THR A 81 13.34 -14.63 14.17
CA THR A 81 12.72 -15.50 15.19
C THR A 81 11.24 -15.19 15.45
N LEU A 82 10.62 -14.32 14.64
CA LEU A 82 9.22 -13.93 14.76
C LEU A 82 8.26 -15.13 14.76
N THR A 83 7.51 -15.28 15.86
CA THR A 83 6.49 -16.33 16.01
C THR A 83 5.16 -15.94 15.35
N ALA A 84 4.30 -16.94 15.11
CA ALA A 84 2.94 -16.70 14.59
C ALA A 84 2.10 -15.84 15.54
N HIS A 85 2.23 -16.06 16.85
CA HIS A 85 1.52 -15.28 17.87
C HIS A 85 1.94 -13.81 17.87
N GLN A 86 3.25 -13.54 17.90
CA GLN A 86 3.79 -12.17 17.81
C GLN A 86 3.36 -11.46 16.53
N SER A 87 3.44 -12.16 15.38
CA SER A 87 2.98 -11.63 14.09
C SER A 87 1.49 -11.27 14.09
N ASN A 88 0.63 -12.15 14.61
CA ASN A 88 -0.81 -11.87 14.70
C ASN A 88 -1.11 -10.66 15.59
N ARG A 89 -0.45 -10.57 16.76
CA ARG A 89 -0.61 -9.49 17.71
C ARG A 89 -0.22 -8.14 17.10
N VAL A 90 0.98 -8.02 16.52
CA VAL A 90 1.41 -6.76 15.89
C VAL A 90 0.56 -6.44 14.65
N CYS A 91 0.11 -7.44 13.89
CA CYS A 91 -0.78 -7.22 12.75
C CYS A 91 -2.14 -6.63 13.15
N ASN A 92 -2.66 -6.94 14.36
CA ASN A 92 -3.83 -6.25 14.88
C ASN A 92 -3.54 -4.76 15.12
N ALA A 93 -2.37 -4.42 15.68
CA ALA A 93 -1.95 -3.02 15.83
C ALA A 93 -1.79 -2.32 14.47
N LEU A 94 -1.18 -2.98 13.49
CA LEU A 94 -1.05 -2.47 12.12
C LEU A 94 -2.41 -2.28 11.44
N ALA A 95 -3.40 -3.14 11.71
CA ALA A 95 -4.75 -2.97 11.19
C ALA A 95 -5.44 -1.71 11.75
N LEU A 96 -5.17 -1.35 13.01
CA LEU A 96 -5.63 -0.09 13.60
C LEU A 96 -4.86 1.12 13.02
N MET A 97 -3.54 1.01 12.83
CA MET A 97 -2.77 2.04 12.11
C MET A 97 -3.27 2.26 10.68
N GLN A 98 -3.68 1.18 9.98
CA GLN A 98 -4.30 1.27 8.67
C GLN A 98 -5.63 2.05 8.72
N CYS A 99 -6.44 1.84 9.76
CA CYS A 99 -7.67 2.61 9.98
C CYS A 99 -7.37 4.11 10.12
N VAL A 100 -6.41 4.47 10.98
CA VAL A 100 -5.95 5.85 11.19
C VAL A 100 -5.40 6.48 9.90
N ALA A 101 -4.58 5.74 9.14
CA ALA A 101 -4.04 6.20 7.86
C ALA A 101 -5.12 6.41 6.78
N SER A 102 -6.21 5.63 6.85
CA SER A 102 -7.29 5.69 5.86
C SER A 102 -8.28 6.83 6.10
N HIS A 103 -8.37 7.37 7.32
CA HIS A 103 -9.39 8.35 7.70
C HIS A 103 -8.95 9.80 7.39
N PRO A 104 -9.80 10.64 6.77
CA PRO A 104 -9.41 11.98 6.32
C PRO A 104 -8.97 12.91 7.45
N GLU A 105 -9.57 12.82 8.63
CA GLU A 105 -9.22 13.69 9.76
C GLU A 105 -7.86 13.38 10.40
N THR A 106 -7.40 12.13 10.31
CA THR A 106 -6.19 11.68 11.03
C THR A 106 -5.00 11.43 10.10
N ARG A 107 -5.23 11.29 8.80
CA ARG A 107 -4.20 10.95 7.81
C ARG A 107 -3.03 11.94 7.77
N SER A 108 -3.32 13.23 7.68
CA SER A 108 -2.27 14.26 7.61
C SER A 108 -1.42 14.23 8.89
N ALA A 109 -2.06 14.13 10.05
CA ALA A 109 -1.35 14.03 11.33
C ALA A 109 -0.53 12.72 11.45
N PHE A 110 -1.05 11.59 10.93
CA PHE A 110 -0.35 10.31 10.85
C PHE A 110 0.92 10.40 9.98
N LEU A 111 0.84 11.12 8.86
CA LEU A 111 1.96 11.34 7.95
C LEU A 111 3.01 12.28 8.57
N GLN A 112 2.57 13.41 9.15
CA GLN A 112 3.43 14.39 9.82
C GLN A 112 4.15 13.81 11.05
N ALA A 113 3.54 12.86 11.73
CA ALA A 113 4.16 12.11 12.81
C ALA A 113 5.18 11.05 12.32
N HIS A 114 5.40 10.93 11.01
CA HIS A 114 6.33 10.00 10.37
C HIS A 114 6.09 8.52 10.75
N VAL A 115 4.85 8.16 11.13
CA VAL A 115 4.49 6.79 11.53
C VAL A 115 4.86 5.73 10.48
N PRO A 116 4.72 5.97 9.15
CA PRO A 116 5.12 5.00 8.13
C PRO A 116 6.58 4.52 8.24
N LEU A 117 7.50 5.35 8.74
CA LEU A 117 8.91 4.98 8.85
C LEU A 117 9.15 3.83 9.83
N PHE A 118 8.30 3.68 10.85
CA PHE A 118 8.34 2.54 11.77
C PHE A 118 8.00 1.21 11.10
N LEU A 119 7.39 1.23 9.92
CA LEU A 119 6.98 0.03 9.18
C LEU A 119 8.06 -0.45 8.20
N TYR A 120 9.01 0.40 7.83
CA TYR A 120 10.02 0.06 6.83
C TYR A 120 10.96 -1.08 7.25
N PRO A 121 11.35 -1.21 8.53
CA PRO A 121 12.06 -2.40 8.99
C PRO A 121 11.31 -3.69 8.66
N PHE A 122 9.98 -3.73 8.80
CA PHE A 122 9.17 -4.90 8.44
C PHE A 122 9.23 -5.21 6.95
N LEU A 123 9.15 -4.19 6.10
CA LEU A 123 9.24 -4.31 4.64
C LEU A 123 10.63 -4.76 4.15
N HIS A 124 11.68 -4.51 4.94
CA HIS A 124 13.03 -4.97 4.62
C HIS A 124 13.26 -6.48 4.86
N THR A 125 12.40 -7.13 5.65
CA THR A 125 12.55 -8.56 5.98
C THR A 125 12.42 -9.44 4.74
N VAL A 126 13.19 -10.54 4.69
CA VAL A 126 13.22 -11.48 3.54
C VAL A 126 12.81 -12.91 3.89
N SER A 127 12.58 -13.21 5.18
CA SER A 127 12.14 -14.53 5.62
C SER A 127 10.78 -14.87 4.99
N LYS A 128 10.68 -16.05 4.38
CA LYS A 128 9.49 -16.56 3.68
C LYS A 128 8.53 -17.34 4.58
N THR A 129 8.77 -17.36 5.89
CA THR A 129 7.85 -18.00 6.83
C THR A 129 6.53 -17.23 6.88
N ARG A 130 5.43 -17.93 7.17
CA ARG A 130 4.08 -17.33 7.24
C ARG A 130 3.99 -16.09 8.16
N PRO A 131 4.61 -16.06 9.35
CA PRO A 131 4.59 -14.87 10.22
C PRO A 131 5.19 -13.62 9.56
N PHE A 132 6.29 -13.76 8.82
CA PHE A 132 6.96 -12.65 8.15
C PHE A 132 6.23 -12.21 6.86
N GLU A 133 5.69 -13.15 6.08
CA GLU A 133 4.83 -12.83 4.93
C GLU A 133 3.60 -12.03 5.35
N TYR A 134 2.93 -12.46 6.43
CA TYR A 134 1.77 -11.76 6.96
C TYR A 134 2.11 -10.37 7.49
N LEU A 135 3.23 -10.23 8.21
CA LEU A 135 3.73 -8.95 8.70
C LEU A 135 3.97 -7.95 7.56
N ARG A 136 4.65 -8.39 6.48
CA ARG A 136 4.90 -7.54 5.30
C ARG A 136 3.60 -7.14 4.62
N LEU A 137 2.69 -8.09 4.40
CA LEU A 137 1.41 -7.81 3.75
C LEU A 137 0.57 -6.78 4.53
N THR A 138 0.45 -6.93 5.84
CA THR A 138 -0.30 -5.98 6.67
C THR A 138 0.39 -4.61 6.72
N SER A 139 1.73 -4.57 6.76
CA SER A 139 2.50 -3.32 6.69
C SER A 139 2.30 -2.58 5.36
N LEU A 140 2.34 -3.30 4.23
CA LEU A 140 1.99 -2.76 2.91
C LEU A 140 0.54 -2.26 2.86
N GLY A 141 -0.37 -2.90 3.59
CA GLY A 141 -1.76 -2.46 3.72
C GLY A 141 -1.90 -1.05 4.31
N VAL A 142 -1.06 -0.69 5.29
CA VAL A 142 -1.01 0.67 5.86
C VAL A 142 -0.54 1.68 4.80
N ILE A 143 0.56 1.39 4.11
CA ILE A 143 1.09 2.27 3.04
C ILE A 143 0.09 2.38 1.88
N GLY A 144 -0.53 1.26 1.50
CA GLY A 144 -1.57 1.18 0.48
C GLY A 144 -2.80 2.03 0.82
N ALA A 145 -3.17 2.13 2.10
CA ALA A 145 -4.26 2.99 2.54
C ALA A 145 -3.94 4.49 2.38
N LEU A 146 -2.69 4.90 2.66
CA LEU A 146 -2.24 6.28 2.47
C LEU A 146 -2.34 6.71 1.00
N VAL A 147 -1.75 5.92 0.09
CA VAL A 147 -1.71 6.26 -1.35
C VAL A 147 -3.04 6.09 -2.07
N LYS A 148 -4.04 5.48 -1.44
CA LYS A 148 -5.38 5.30 -2.03
C LYS A 148 -6.09 6.63 -2.29
N THR A 149 -5.71 7.68 -1.57
CA THR A 149 -6.37 8.99 -1.55
C THR A 149 -5.87 9.95 -2.61
N ASP A 150 -4.79 9.59 -3.33
CA ASP A 150 -4.19 10.41 -4.39
C ASP A 150 -3.70 11.80 -3.90
N GLU A 151 -3.41 11.94 -2.60
CA GLU A 151 -2.86 13.17 -2.03
C GLU A 151 -1.37 13.36 -2.36
N GLN A 152 -1.02 14.52 -2.92
CA GLN A 152 0.36 14.83 -3.33
C GLN A 152 1.34 14.87 -2.15
N GLU A 153 0.90 15.27 -0.95
CA GLU A 153 1.72 15.28 0.27
C GLU A 153 2.20 13.86 0.61
N VAL A 154 1.32 12.86 0.48
CA VAL A 154 1.65 11.44 0.69
C VAL A 154 2.69 10.97 -0.31
N ILE A 155 2.53 11.29 -1.59
CA ILE A 155 3.49 10.90 -2.63
C ILE A 155 4.85 11.55 -2.36
N THR A 156 4.88 12.84 -2.05
CA THR A 156 6.10 13.59 -1.75
C THR A 156 6.85 12.98 -0.57
N PHE A 157 6.14 12.69 0.53
CA PHE A 157 6.70 11.99 1.68
C PHE A 157 7.35 10.66 1.26
N LEU A 158 6.60 9.81 0.55
CA LEU A 158 7.06 8.49 0.13
C LEU A 158 8.29 8.52 -0.80
N LEU A 159 8.39 9.52 -1.67
CA LEU A 159 9.56 9.72 -2.51
C LEU A 159 10.81 10.09 -1.70
N THR A 160 10.65 10.93 -0.67
CA THR A 160 11.77 11.37 0.19
C THR A 160 12.26 10.30 1.17
N THR A 161 11.46 9.25 1.40
CA THR A 161 11.74 8.21 2.41
C THR A 161 12.12 6.86 1.81
N GLU A 162 12.39 6.77 0.51
CA GLU A 162 12.87 5.54 -0.15
C GLU A 162 11.90 4.35 -0.13
N ILE A 163 10.59 4.56 -0.27
CA ILE A 163 9.62 3.45 -0.37
C ILE A 163 9.80 2.61 -1.66
N ILE A 164 10.27 3.24 -2.75
CA ILE A 164 10.34 2.59 -4.08
C ILE A 164 11.26 1.36 -4.06
N PRO A 165 12.51 1.43 -3.56
CA PRO A 165 13.36 0.25 -3.40
C PRO A 165 12.71 -0.90 -2.62
N LEU A 166 11.95 -0.59 -1.56
CA LEU A 166 11.22 -1.59 -0.77
C LEU A 166 10.13 -2.27 -1.59
N CYS A 167 9.31 -1.48 -2.30
CA CYS A 167 8.28 -2.00 -3.19
C CYS A 167 8.88 -2.88 -4.29
N LEU A 168 9.95 -2.45 -4.94
CA LEU A 168 10.60 -3.23 -6.01
C LEU A 168 11.13 -4.58 -5.51
N ARG A 169 11.75 -4.62 -4.33
CA ARG A 169 12.23 -5.87 -3.71
C ARG A 169 11.07 -6.85 -3.46
N ILE A 170 9.95 -6.36 -2.96
CA ILE A 170 8.75 -7.16 -2.68
C ILE A 170 8.07 -7.60 -3.97
N MET A 171 7.99 -6.72 -4.98
CA MET A 171 7.47 -7.03 -6.31
C MET A 171 8.25 -8.17 -6.97
N GLU A 172 9.55 -8.26 -6.74
CA GLU A 172 10.39 -9.34 -7.26
C GLU A 172 10.19 -10.65 -6.46
N ASN A 173 10.27 -10.59 -5.13
CA ASN A 173 10.50 -11.78 -4.29
C ASN A 173 9.36 -12.17 -3.33
N GLY A 174 8.31 -11.34 -3.19
CA GLY A 174 7.21 -11.56 -2.24
C GLY A 174 6.15 -12.57 -2.70
N SER A 175 5.20 -12.88 -1.82
CA SER A 175 3.96 -13.58 -2.19
C SER A 175 3.13 -12.81 -3.21
N GLU A 176 2.25 -13.50 -3.95
CA GLU A 176 1.35 -12.88 -4.94
C GLU A 176 0.57 -11.69 -4.37
N LEU A 177 0.02 -11.83 -3.16
CA LEU A 177 -0.71 -10.75 -2.48
C LEU A 177 0.22 -9.56 -2.18
N SER A 178 1.42 -9.80 -1.65
CA SER A 178 2.39 -8.73 -1.37
C SER A 178 2.87 -8.04 -2.65
N LYS A 179 3.11 -8.80 -3.73
CA LYS A 179 3.43 -8.26 -5.06
C LYS A 179 2.30 -7.37 -5.57
N THR A 180 1.05 -7.79 -5.40
CA THR A 180 -0.12 -7.00 -5.82
C THR A 180 -0.19 -5.66 -5.09
N VAL A 181 -0.07 -5.65 -3.76
CA VAL A 181 -0.12 -4.41 -2.99
C VAL A 181 1.11 -3.52 -3.25
N ALA A 182 2.31 -4.08 -3.34
CA ALA A 182 3.51 -3.31 -3.66
C ALA A 182 3.45 -2.67 -5.06
N THR A 183 2.93 -3.40 -6.06
CA THR A 183 2.73 -2.86 -7.42
C THR A 183 1.63 -1.79 -7.43
N PHE A 184 0.56 -1.95 -6.63
CA PHE A 184 -0.44 -0.91 -6.46
C PHE A 184 0.14 0.37 -5.86
N ILE A 185 1.02 0.27 -4.86
CA ILE A 185 1.70 1.44 -4.28
C ILE A 185 2.59 2.11 -5.34
N LEU A 186 3.41 1.35 -6.06
CA LEU A 186 4.24 1.87 -7.15
C LEU A 186 3.39 2.53 -8.25
N GLN A 187 2.24 1.91 -8.59
CA GLN A 187 1.30 2.48 -9.55
C GLN A 187 0.81 3.85 -9.08
N LYS A 188 0.37 3.99 -7.83
CA LYS A 188 -0.10 5.27 -7.28
C LYS A 188 1.00 6.34 -7.31
N ILE A 189 2.24 5.98 -6.99
CA ILE A 189 3.40 6.87 -7.14
C ILE A 189 3.59 7.29 -8.60
N LEU A 190 3.53 6.36 -9.55
CA LEU A 190 3.68 6.67 -10.98
C LEU A 190 2.54 7.56 -11.52
N LEU A 191 1.31 7.43 -10.98
CA LEU A 191 0.18 8.25 -11.42
C LEU A 191 0.39 9.74 -11.12
N ASP A 192 1.07 10.07 -10.02
CA ASP A 192 1.49 11.44 -9.72
C ASP A 192 2.60 11.90 -10.67
N ASP A 193 2.54 13.15 -11.11
CA ASP A 193 3.54 13.72 -12.03
C ASP A 193 4.94 13.79 -11.39
N SER A 194 5.02 14.14 -10.11
CA SER A 194 6.28 14.19 -9.36
C SER A 194 6.89 12.80 -9.23
N GLY A 195 6.07 11.77 -8.97
CA GLY A 195 6.51 10.39 -8.90
C GLY A 195 6.97 9.82 -10.25
N LEU A 196 6.26 10.11 -11.34
CA LEU A 196 6.71 9.77 -12.70
C LEU A 196 8.04 10.44 -13.04
N CYS A 197 8.16 11.75 -12.79
CA CYS A 197 9.38 12.50 -13.00
C CYS A 197 10.55 11.93 -12.19
N TYR A 198 10.32 11.58 -10.92
CA TYR A 198 11.34 10.99 -10.05
C TYR A 198 11.90 9.66 -10.58
N ILE A 199 11.00 8.75 -11.00
CA ILE A 199 11.38 7.43 -11.54
C ILE A 199 12.11 7.58 -12.88
N CYS A 200 11.65 8.48 -13.74
CA CYS A 200 12.23 8.72 -15.06
C CYS A 200 13.39 9.74 -15.05
N GLN A 201 13.79 10.25 -13.89
CA GLN A 201 14.84 11.27 -13.76
C GLN A 201 16.19 10.77 -14.29
N THR A 202 16.57 9.56 -13.88
CA THR A 202 17.83 8.90 -14.22
C THR A 202 17.55 7.60 -14.95
N TYR A 203 18.45 7.21 -15.85
CA TYR A 203 18.35 5.91 -16.52
C TYR A 203 18.32 4.73 -15.53
N ASP A 204 19.13 4.77 -14.46
CA ASP A 204 19.22 3.66 -13.49
C ASP A 204 17.91 3.40 -12.73
N ARG A 205 17.24 4.47 -12.26
CA ARG A 205 15.93 4.34 -11.62
C ARG A 205 14.88 3.75 -12.55
N PHE A 206 14.78 4.27 -13.77
CA PHE A 206 13.84 3.76 -14.77
C PHE A 206 14.16 2.31 -15.14
N SER A 207 15.42 2.00 -15.45
CA SER A 207 15.84 0.67 -15.91
C SER A 207 15.61 -0.39 -14.84
N HIS A 208 15.84 -0.06 -13.57
CA HIS A 208 15.53 -0.95 -12.45
C HIS A 208 14.03 -1.24 -12.36
N VAL A 209 13.17 -0.21 -12.41
CA VAL A 209 11.69 -0.40 -12.41
C VAL A 209 11.24 -1.25 -13.60
N ALA A 210 11.71 -0.92 -14.82
CA ALA A 210 11.36 -1.64 -16.03
C ALA A 210 11.81 -3.11 -16.01
N MET A 211 13.01 -3.39 -15.47
CA MET A 211 13.52 -4.75 -15.29
C MET A 211 12.62 -5.57 -14.36
N ILE A 212 12.23 -5.01 -13.21
CA ILE A 212 11.39 -5.72 -12.24
C ILE A 212 10.00 -5.99 -12.83
N LEU A 213 9.38 -4.98 -13.46
CA LEU A 213 8.10 -5.18 -14.18
C LEU A 213 8.22 -6.26 -15.27
N GLY A 214 9.33 -6.30 -16.00
CA GLY A 214 9.58 -7.32 -17.03
C GLY A 214 9.67 -8.73 -16.44
N LYS A 215 10.39 -8.91 -15.33
CA LYS A 215 10.42 -10.18 -14.59
C LYS A 215 9.03 -10.60 -14.12
N MET A 216 8.21 -9.65 -13.67
CA MET A 216 6.83 -9.92 -13.26
C MET A 216 5.96 -10.37 -14.43
N VAL A 217 6.09 -9.75 -15.61
CA VAL A 217 5.39 -10.19 -16.83
C VAL A 217 5.75 -11.63 -17.18
N LEU A 218 7.03 -11.98 -17.15
CA LEU A 218 7.48 -13.37 -17.41
C LEU A 218 6.92 -14.36 -16.37
N SER A 219 6.81 -13.94 -15.10
CA SER A 219 6.17 -14.74 -14.05
C SER A 219 4.68 -14.92 -14.30
N LEU A 220 3.97 -13.84 -14.67
CA LEU A 220 2.53 -13.85 -14.95
C LEU A 220 2.16 -14.71 -16.16
N ALA A 221 3.05 -14.83 -17.14
CA ALA A 221 2.85 -15.72 -18.28
C ALA A 221 2.82 -17.21 -17.88
N LYS A 222 3.50 -17.56 -16.77
CA LYS A 222 3.54 -18.93 -16.22
C LYS A 222 2.43 -19.16 -15.20
N GLU A 223 2.24 -18.20 -14.31
CA GLU A 223 1.25 -18.24 -13.23
C GLU A 223 0.35 -16.99 -13.32
N PRO A 224 -0.78 -17.08 -14.05
CA PRO A 224 -1.62 -15.92 -14.32
C PRO A 224 -2.27 -15.35 -13.05
N SER A 225 -2.19 -14.03 -12.89
CA SER A 225 -2.93 -13.27 -11.88
C SER A 225 -3.47 -11.99 -12.49
N ALA A 226 -4.79 -11.94 -12.73
CA ALA A 226 -5.46 -10.80 -13.36
C ALA A 226 -5.29 -9.50 -12.57
N ARG A 227 -5.34 -9.60 -11.22
CA ARG A 227 -5.19 -8.46 -10.32
C ARG A 227 -3.79 -7.85 -10.42
N LEU A 228 -2.76 -8.69 -10.43
CA LEU A 228 -1.39 -8.23 -10.55
C LEU A 228 -1.07 -7.69 -11.95
N LEU A 229 -1.53 -8.38 -13.00
CA LEU A 229 -1.37 -7.95 -14.39
C LEU A 229 -1.96 -6.57 -14.63
N LYS A 230 -3.15 -6.29 -14.09
CA LYS A 230 -3.80 -4.98 -14.15
C LYS A 230 -2.89 -3.85 -13.68
N HIS A 231 -2.24 -4.02 -12.53
CA HIS A 231 -1.32 -3.01 -11.99
C HIS A 231 -0.03 -2.90 -12.82
N VAL A 232 0.53 -4.02 -13.29
CA VAL A 232 1.73 -4.04 -14.15
C VAL A 232 1.47 -3.28 -15.46
N VAL A 233 0.35 -3.56 -16.14
CA VAL A 233 -0.05 -2.86 -17.37
C VAL A 233 -0.23 -1.37 -17.10
N ARG A 234 -0.88 -1.00 -15.99
CA ARG A 234 -1.11 0.40 -15.65
C ARG A 234 0.19 1.17 -15.36
N CYS A 235 1.18 0.52 -14.75
CA CYS A 235 2.52 1.07 -14.56
C CYS A 235 3.23 1.32 -15.91
N TYR A 236 3.25 0.34 -16.81
CA TYR A 236 3.85 0.51 -18.14
C TYR A 236 3.16 1.61 -18.95
N LEU A 237 1.82 1.64 -18.94
CA LEU A 237 1.06 2.70 -19.60
C LEU A 237 1.49 4.08 -19.08
N ARG A 238 1.58 4.25 -17.76
CA ARG A 238 2.00 5.53 -17.18
C ARG A 238 3.45 5.89 -17.49
N LEU A 239 4.36 4.91 -17.47
CA LEU A 239 5.75 5.12 -17.88
C LEU A 239 5.84 5.60 -19.34
N SER A 240 4.95 5.14 -20.22
CA SER A 240 4.91 5.59 -21.61
C SER A 240 4.52 7.06 -21.79
N ASP A 241 3.99 7.73 -20.76
CA ASP A 241 3.71 9.18 -20.82
C ASP A 241 5.01 10.00 -20.82
N ASN A 242 6.09 9.49 -20.22
CA ASN A 242 7.39 10.15 -20.24
C ASN A 242 8.14 9.85 -21.57
N PRO A 243 8.59 10.87 -22.33
CA PRO A 243 9.22 10.66 -23.63
C PRO A 243 10.49 9.78 -23.60
N ARG A 244 11.34 9.93 -22.56
CA ARG A 244 12.57 9.15 -22.42
C ARG A 244 12.28 7.68 -22.10
N ALA A 245 11.36 7.44 -21.18
CA ALA A 245 10.91 6.09 -20.84
C ALA A 245 10.19 5.43 -22.01
N ARG A 246 9.35 6.17 -22.75
CA ARG A 246 8.68 5.70 -23.96
C ARG A 246 9.67 5.17 -25.00
N GLU A 247 10.74 5.92 -25.28
CA GLU A 247 11.79 5.49 -26.20
C GLU A 247 12.44 4.18 -25.75
N ALA A 248 12.83 4.09 -24.49
CA ALA A 248 13.42 2.88 -23.94
C ALA A 248 12.44 1.68 -23.96
N LEU A 249 11.16 1.91 -23.66
CA LEU A 249 10.12 0.88 -23.68
C LEU A 249 9.87 0.32 -25.09
N ARG A 250 10.13 1.07 -26.17
CA ARG A 250 10.08 0.49 -27.52
C ARG A 250 11.04 -0.68 -27.67
N GLN A 251 12.19 -0.63 -26.99
CA GLN A 251 13.23 -1.63 -27.07
C GLN A 251 13.09 -2.73 -25.99
N CYS A 252 12.56 -2.41 -24.81
CA CYS A 252 12.57 -3.32 -23.66
C CYS A 252 11.19 -3.80 -23.18
N LEU A 253 10.08 -3.41 -23.82
CA LEU A 253 8.76 -3.95 -23.46
C LEU A 253 8.74 -5.48 -23.68
N PRO A 254 8.32 -6.29 -22.69
CA PRO A 254 8.22 -7.74 -22.84
C PRO A 254 7.27 -8.16 -23.97
N ASP A 255 7.66 -9.14 -24.77
CA ASP A 255 6.88 -9.61 -25.93
C ASP A 255 5.53 -10.19 -25.53
N GLN A 256 5.39 -10.74 -24.32
CA GLN A 256 4.12 -11.25 -23.80
C GLN A 256 3.03 -10.17 -23.65
N LEU A 257 3.42 -8.89 -23.60
CA LEU A 257 2.48 -7.77 -23.62
C LEU A 257 2.13 -7.31 -25.04
N ARG A 258 2.85 -7.80 -26.07
CA ARG A 258 2.60 -7.51 -27.48
C ARG A 258 1.84 -8.63 -28.19
N ASP A 259 2.03 -9.86 -27.73
CA ASP A 259 1.41 -11.05 -28.31
C ASP A 259 0.07 -11.42 -27.62
N ALA A 260 -0.44 -12.60 -27.95
CA ALA A 260 -1.71 -13.10 -27.43
C ALA A 260 -1.61 -13.77 -26.04
N THR A 261 -0.46 -13.74 -25.35
CA THR A 261 -0.19 -14.49 -24.10
C THR A 261 -1.25 -14.23 -23.03
N PHE A 262 -1.63 -12.97 -22.81
CA PHE A 262 -2.61 -12.61 -21.77
C PHE A 262 -4.06 -12.52 -22.26
N SER A 263 -4.36 -12.91 -23.50
CA SER A 263 -5.71 -12.74 -24.08
C SER A 263 -6.80 -13.41 -23.24
N ALA A 264 -6.54 -14.62 -22.72
CA ALA A 264 -7.45 -15.36 -21.86
C ALA A 264 -7.65 -14.68 -20.50
N CYS A 265 -6.56 -14.23 -19.86
CA CYS A 265 -6.59 -13.56 -18.56
C CYS A 265 -7.32 -12.20 -18.62
N LEU A 266 -7.25 -11.53 -19.77
CA LEU A 266 -7.85 -10.23 -19.99
C LEU A 266 -9.29 -10.29 -20.51
N GLN A 267 -9.87 -11.48 -20.77
CA GLN A 267 -11.17 -11.59 -21.44
C GLN A 267 -12.25 -10.74 -20.78
N GLU A 268 -12.34 -10.79 -19.45
CA GLU A 268 -13.35 -10.11 -18.65
C GLU A 268 -12.92 -8.72 -18.13
N ASP A 269 -11.64 -8.32 -18.30
CA ASP A 269 -11.13 -7.01 -17.84
C ASP A 269 -10.97 -6.03 -19.00
N SER A 270 -12.09 -5.41 -19.40
CA SER A 270 -12.13 -4.41 -20.47
C SER A 270 -11.22 -3.19 -20.18
N SER A 271 -11.04 -2.83 -18.91
CA SER A 271 -10.20 -1.68 -18.53
C SER A 271 -8.73 -1.98 -18.82
N THR A 272 -8.24 -3.13 -18.38
CA THR A 272 -6.84 -3.53 -18.59
C THR A 272 -6.55 -3.78 -20.07
N LYS A 273 -7.50 -4.35 -20.83
CA LYS A 273 -7.40 -4.45 -22.31
C LYS A 273 -7.22 -3.08 -22.96
N HIS A 274 -8.05 -2.11 -22.59
CA HIS A 274 -7.95 -0.75 -23.12
C HIS A 274 -6.60 -0.10 -22.78
N TRP A 275 -6.13 -0.26 -21.54
CA TRP A 275 -4.82 0.27 -21.12
C TRP A 275 -3.66 -0.37 -21.88
N LEU A 276 -3.71 -1.68 -22.14
CA LEU A 276 -2.69 -2.36 -22.92
C LEU A 276 -2.69 -1.88 -24.37
N ALA A 277 -3.86 -1.75 -25.00
CA ALA A 277 -3.96 -1.21 -26.36
C ALA A 277 -3.43 0.23 -26.45
N GLN A 278 -3.74 1.08 -25.47
CA GLN A 278 -3.22 2.45 -25.42
C GLN A 278 -1.70 2.49 -25.20
N LEU A 279 -1.15 1.58 -24.40
CA LEU A 279 0.30 1.44 -24.21
C LEU A 279 0.97 1.12 -25.56
N ILE A 280 0.49 0.11 -26.28
CA ILE A 280 1.04 -0.26 -27.59
C ILE A 280 0.96 0.92 -28.57
N LYS A 281 -0.20 1.60 -28.63
CA LYS A 281 -0.37 2.81 -29.45
C LYS A 281 0.62 3.92 -29.10
N ASN A 282 0.90 4.15 -27.82
CA ASN A 282 1.87 5.16 -27.38
C ASN A 282 3.29 4.84 -27.86
N LEU A 283 3.65 3.54 -27.94
CA LEU A 283 4.97 3.10 -28.40
C LEU A 283 5.09 3.11 -29.93
N GLU A 284 4.00 2.90 -30.66
CA GLU A 284 3.97 2.98 -32.13
C GLU A 284 3.92 4.41 -32.66
N ALA A 285 3.47 5.37 -31.85
CA ALA A 285 3.44 6.77 -32.23
C ALA A 285 4.84 7.29 -32.57
N ALA A 286 4.95 7.94 -33.74
CA ALA A 286 6.18 8.55 -34.23
C ALA A 286 6.73 9.54 -33.18
N PRO A 287 8.06 9.60 -32.99
CA PRO A 287 8.65 10.56 -32.07
C PRO A 287 8.25 11.99 -32.49
N PRO A 288 7.87 12.87 -31.55
CA PRO A 288 7.64 14.27 -31.89
C PRO A 288 8.92 14.85 -32.52
N PRO A 289 8.80 15.75 -33.51
CA PRO A 289 9.96 16.36 -34.14
C PRO A 289 10.85 16.98 -33.09
N ALA A 290 12.15 16.65 -33.12
CA ALA A 290 13.13 17.12 -32.17
C ALA A 290 13.10 18.65 -32.10
N SER A 291 12.85 19.20 -30.91
CA SER A 291 13.03 20.63 -30.66
C SER A 291 14.53 20.91 -30.72
N PRO A 292 15.01 21.93 -31.45
CA PRO A 292 16.45 22.21 -31.61
C PRO A 292 17.19 22.62 -30.31
N ALA A 293 16.59 22.48 -29.13
CA ALA A 293 17.14 22.89 -27.85
C ALA A 293 17.84 21.77 -27.04
N GLN A 294 17.93 20.53 -27.55
CA GLN A 294 18.52 19.40 -26.81
C GLN A 294 19.79 18.82 -27.47
N GLN A 295 20.46 19.55 -28.36
CA GLN A 295 21.70 19.09 -29.01
C GLN A 295 23.00 19.42 -28.26
N ASN A 296 22.94 20.03 -27.07
CA ASN A 296 24.14 20.25 -26.26
C ASN A 296 23.86 19.85 -24.81
N LEU A 297 24.10 18.58 -24.48
CA LEU A 297 24.62 18.05 -23.21
C LEU A 297 24.63 16.51 -23.25
#